data_AF-A0A2R6LCF9-F1
#
_entry.id   AF-A0A2R6LCF9-F1
#
_cell.length_a   1.000
_cell.length_b   1.000
_cell.length_c   1.000
_cell.angle_alpha   90.00
_cell.angle_beta   90.00
_cell.angle_gamma   90.00
#
_symmetry.space_group_name_H-M   'P 1'
#
loop_
_entity.id
_entity.type
_entity.pdbx_description
1 polymer ?
#
loop_
_entity_poly.entity_id
_entity_poly.type
_entity_poly.pdbx_seq_one_letter_code
_entity_poly.pdbx_strand_id
1 'polypeptide(L)' 'ERRGGRVRQQEIVEALDWTEAKTSQVVSGMREEGTIEGFRLGRENVLTLPDEDLPPADGGDGGDERD' A
#
# COMPACT_ATOMS: atom_id res chain seq x y z
N GLU A 1 6.39 -18.22 -8.19
CA GLU A 1 6.45 -17.60 -6.84
C GLU A 1 5.19 -16.77 -6.65
N ARG A 2 4.48 -16.94 -5.52
CA ARG A 2 3.12 -16.41 -5.37
C ARG A 2 3.19 -14.92 -5.00
N ARG A 3 2.90 -14.07 -6.00
CA ARG A 3 2.60 -12.63 -5.87
C ARG A 3 3.75 -11.75 -5.33
N GLY A 4 4.88 -11.65 -6.04
CA GLY A 4 6.05 -10.79 -5.73
C GLY A 4 5.75 -9.59 -4.82
N GLY A 5 5.80 -9.83 -3.50
CA GLY A 5 5.64 -8.87 -2.41
C GLY A 5 4.43 -7.95 -2.42
N ARG A 6 3.34 -8.27 -3.14
CA ARG A 6 2.20 -7.36 -3.33
C ARG A 6 0.92 -7.92 -2.73
N VAL A 7 0.19 -7.06 -2.01
CA VAL A 7 -1.11 -7.37 -1.42
C VAL A 7 -2.12 -6.27 -1.75
N ARG A 8 -3.36 -6.64 -2.04
CA ARG A 8 -4.43 -5.63 -2.22
C ARG A 8 -4.96 -5.22 -0.87
N GLN A 9 -5.28 -3.94 -0.71
CA GLN A 9 -5.82 -3.44 0.56
C GLN A 9 -7.15 -4.12 0.93
N GLN A 10 -7.98 -4.48 -0.06
CA GLN A 10 -9.20 -5.29 0.18
C GLN A 10 -8.88 -6.67 0.75
N GLU A 11 -7.80 -7.32 0.31
CA GLU A 11 -7.42 -8.62 0.89
C GLU A 11 -6.96 -8.48 2.35
N ILE A 12 -6.43 -7.32 2.75
CA ILE A 12 -6.09 -7.03 4.16
C ILE A 12 -7.35 -6.86 5.00
N VAL A 13 -8.34 -6.12 4.48
CA VAL A 13 -9.67 -5.96 5.09
C VAL A 13 -10.26 -7.34 5.38
N GLU A 14 -10.29 -8.21 4.37
CA GLU A 14 -10.86 -9.57 4.49
C GLU A 14 -10.02 -10.49 5.38
N ALA A 15 -8.69 -10.50 5.23
CA ALA A 15 -7.82 -11.41 5.97
C ALA A 15 -7.68 -11.07 7.45
N LEU A 16 -7.76 -9.79 7.81
CA LEU A 16 -7.64 -9.31 9.19
C LEU A 16 -8.99 -9.01 9.85
N ASP A 17 -10.10 -9.17 9.13
CA ASP A 17 -11.45 -8.78 9.54
C ASP A 17 -11.49 -7.31 10.00
N TRP A 18 -10.80 -6.44 9.25
CA TRP A 18 -10.76 -5.01 9.54
C TRP A 18 -11.79 -4.28 8.71
N THR A 19 -12.28 -3.15 9.23
CA THR A 19 -13.05 -2.23 8.40
C THR A 19 -12.13 -1.54 7.38
N GLU A 20 -12.71 -1.05 6.28
CA GLU A 20 -11.98 -0.24 5.30
C GLU A 20 -11.33 0.99 5.95
N ALA A 21 -12.05 1.64 6.87
CA ALA A 21 -11.56 2.81 7.60
C ALA A 21 -10.33 2.47 8.47
N LYS A 22 -10.38 1.38 9.26
CA LYS A 22 -9.24 0.94 10.09
C LYS A 22 -8.05 0.57 9.21
N THR A 23 -8.31 -0.14 8.12
CA THR A 23 -7.26 -0.51 7.17
C THR A 23 -6.61 0.73 6.56
N SER A 24 -7.40 1.71 6.14
CA SER A 24 -6.85 2.97 5.60
C SER A 24 -6.03 3.74 6.64
N GLN A 25 -6.47 3.78 7.90
CA GLN A 25 -5.72 4.44 8.97
C GLN A 25 -4.34 3.79 9.19
N VAL A 26 -4.30 2.46 9.29
CA VAL A 26 -3.05 1.72 9.51
C VAL A 26 -2.13 1.82 8.29
N VAL A 27 -2.68 1.69 7.08
CA VAL A 27 -1.93 1.78 5.83
C VAL A 27 -1.33 3.18 5.64
N SER A 28 -2.07 4.24 5.97
CA SER A 28 -1.53 5.60 5.94
C SER A 28 -0.35 5.75 6.91
N GLY A 29 -0.51 5.32 8.17
CA GLY A 29 0.60 5.38 9.13
C GLY A 29 1.83 4.59 8.69
N MET A 30 1.63 3.39 8.15
CA MET A 30 2.73 2.58 7.61
C MET A 30 3.44 3.22 6.41
N ARG A 31 2.72 3.97 5.58
CA ARG A 31 3.29 4.74 4.46
C ARG A 31 4.06 5.96 4.95
N GLU A 32 3.53 6.66 5.94
CA GLU A 32 4.21 7.79 6.59
C GLU A 32 5.51 7.34 7.25
N GLU A 33 5.52 6.14 7.86
CA GLU A 33 6.72 5.51 8.43
C GLU A 33 7.66 4.92 7.35
N GLY A 34 7.28 4.93 6.08
CA GLY A 34 8.07 4.37 4.97
C GLY A 34 8.22 2.84 5.02
N THR A 35 7.36 2.14 5.77
CA THR A 35 7.41 0.67 5.92
C THR A 35 6.73 -0.06 4.78
N ILE A 36 5.80 0.61 4.09
CA ILE A 36 5.11 0.12 2.90
C ILE A 36 4.98 1.22 1.87
N GLU A 37 4.93 0.83 0.62
CA GLU A 37 4.51 1.68 -0.49
C GLU A 37 3.16 1.21 -1.00
N GLY A 38 2.43 2.10 -1.65
CA GLY A 38 1.21 1.67 -2.33
C GLY A 38 1.00 2.41 -3.63
N PHE A 39 0.45 1.69 -4.60
CA PHE A 39 0.14 2.19 -5.91
C PHE A 39 -1.26 1.72 -6.32
N ARG A 40 -1.83 2.40 -7.30
CA ARG A 40 -3.14 2.04 -7.83
C ARG A 40 -2.96 1.08 -9.00
N LEU A 41 -3.64 -0.06 -8.95
CA LEU A 41 -3.72 -0.99 -10.06
C LEU A 41 -5.18 -1.07 -10.53
N GLY A 42 -5.50 -0.30 -11.58
CA GLY A 42 -6.87 -0.11 -12.04
C GLY A 42 -7.75 0.57 -10.99
N ARG A 43 -8.69 -0.19 -10.39
CA ARG A 43 -9.57 0.29 -9.32
C ARG A 43 -9.16 -0.16 -7.92
N GLU A 44 -8.10 -0.96 -7.81
CA GLU A 44 -7.67 -1.57 -6.56
C GLU A 44 -6.43 -0.85 -6.02
N ASN A 45 -6.38 -0.68 -4.71
CA ASN A 45 -5.17 -0.23 -4.02
C ASN A 45 -4.29 -1.44 -3.71
N VAL A 46 -3.04 -1.39 -4.17
CA VAL A 46 -2.05 -2.45 -3.96
C VAL A 46 -0.91 -1.88 -3.12
N LEU A 47 -0.53 -2.65 -2.09
CA LEU A 47 0.54 -2.34 -1.16
C LEU A 47 1.71 -3.28 -1.37
N THR A 48 2.91 -2.79 -1.10
CA THR A 48 4.17 -3.52 -1.25
C THR A 48 5.20 -3.04 -0.23
N LEU A 49 6.25 -3.82 -0.04
CA LEU A 49 7.39 -3.43 0.79
C LEU A 49 8.37 -2.59 -0.05
N PRO A 50 9.03 -1.57 0.53
CA PRO A 50 9.92 -0.67 -0.21
C PRO A 50 11.17 -1.35 -0.79
N ASP A 51 11.56 -2.52 -0.28
CA ASP A 51 12.74 -3.29 -0.74
C ASP A 51 12.38 -4.38 -1.77
N GLU A 52 11.08 -4.56 -2.07
CA GLU A 52 10.71 -5.42 -3.20
C GLU A 52 11.05 -4.67 -4.49
N ASP A 53 12.01 -5.21 -5.23
CA ASP A 53 12.50 -4.71 -6.53
C ASP A 53 11.37 -4.81 -7.58
N LEU A 54 10.39 -3.91 -7.47
CA LEU A 54 9.29 -3.80 -8.39
C LEU A 54 9.79 -3.00 -9.60
N PRO A 55 9.51 -3.44 -10.84
CA PRO A 55 9.76 -2.60 -12.00
C PRO A 55 9.00 -1.28 -11.80
N PRO A 56 9.61 -0.12 -12.13
CA PRO A 56 9.08 1.19 -11.80
C PRO A 56 7.65 1.31 -12.31
N ALA A 57 6.71 1.44 -11.37
CA ALA A 57 5.34 1.82 -11.67
C ALA A 57 5.36 3.31 -11.98
N ASP A 58 5.23 3.63 -13.26
CA ASP A 58 5.17 5.00 -13.77
C ASP A 58 4.06 5.81 -13.07
N GLY A 59 4.44 6.68 -12.13
CA GLY A 59 3.71 7.89 -11.75
C GLY A 59 2.70 7.87 -10.58
N GLY A 60 2.94 8.74 -9.59
CA GLY A 60 1.94 9.31 -8.65
C GLY A 60 2.46 9.41 -7.21
N ASP A 61 3.21 10.45 -6.83
CA ASP A 61 2.72 11.72 -6.23
C ASP A 61 2.08 11.52 -4.83
N GLY A 62 2.52 12.15 -3.74
CA GLY A 62 3.49 13.22 -3.53
C GLY A 62 3.82 13.31 -2.03
N GLY A 63 4.94 13.97 -1.73
CA GLY A 63 5.36 14.24 -0.36
C GLY A 63 4.37 15.15 0.36
N ASP A 64 4.02 14.80 1.60
CA ASP A 64 3.43 15.73 2.56
C ASP A 64 4.55 16.13 3.53
N GLU A 65 5.36 17.08 3.09
CA GLU A 65 6.10 17.96 3.98
C GLU A 65 5.06 18.92 4.59
N ARG A 66 4.66 18.69 5.84
CA ARG A 66 3.87 19.64 6.61
C ARG A 66 4.58 20.04 7.89
N ASP A 67 5.08 21.27 7.86
CA ASP A 67 5.30 22.19 8.98
C ASP A 67 3.99 22.48 9.71
#